data_AF-A0A9C7TCY2-F1
#
_entry.id   AF-A0A9C7TCY2-F1
#
_cell.length_a   1.000
_cell.length_b   1.000
_cell.length_c   1.000
_cell.angle_alpha   90.00
_cell.angle_beta   90.00
_cell.angle_gamma   90.00
#
_symmetry.space_group_name_H-M   'P 1'
#
loop_
_entity.id
_entity.type
_entity.pdbx_description
1 polymer ?
#
loop_
_entity_poly.entity_id
_entity_poly.type
_entity_poly.pdbx_seq_one_letter_code
_entity_poly.pdbx_strand_id
1 'polypeptide(L)'
;MKLAPDQSVEDVKAGKFVVIEGEKNEFFSMITDIRLDATSSDILVHPPDGDGLMKDVLKGTSTYATVCLRPMLMLRKGGRSSTELRPVKSVPAHFSRVREAKEEDVGRVFGSEEMGPQYFQIGTPLDMETPVCLNLDRFIERSNGIFGKTGTGKTFLTRLVLSGLIRQGKAVTLVFDMHNEYGYSAMKESSEGARGFVKGLKQLFGNKVALFSLDPESTRARGVNPDHEVYISYDQVQVEDIAILQDELRLNPTAIESAHLLYAMYRRHWLRELLSKDGDEVKELAEQVGAHKESLAALHRKLKRFEHFPFMVHILREGDAIDRMMEYIDRGIHIVLEFGRQTSMLAYLLVANIIARRIHEKYVEKSEKYFATQRPEDEPRQLVLVLEEAHKFLNPVAAKQTAFGQIAREMRKYYVSLLVIDQRPSGIDEEVMSQIGTKIVALLNDERDIQAVLTGVSNSSGLRSVLASLDSKQQVLVLGHAVPMPVVVRTRDYDEKFYREVTRTQVAEDLEKEIEILYGEGG
;
A
#
# COMPACT_ATOMS: atom_id res chain seq x y z
N MET A 1 -36.62 7.17 -3.06
CA MET A 1 -37.42 7.58 -1.88
C MET A 1 -37.77 9.05 -2.02
N LYS A 2 -39.00 9.46 -1.69
CA LYS A 2 -39.44 10.86 -1.78
C LYS A 2 -38.77 11.68 -0.67
N LEU A 3 -38.19 12.82 -1.02
CA LEU A 3 -37.62 13.77 -0.05
C LEU A 3 -38.74 14.45 0.73
N ALA A 4 -38.50 14.75 2.01
CA ALA A 4 -39.46 15.48 2.82
C ALA A 4 -39.64 16.91 2.25
N PRO A 5 -40.86 17.50 2.27
CA PRO A 5 -41.13 18.80 1.64
C PRO A 5 -40.33 19.97 2.22
N ASP A 6 -39.90 19.84 3.48
CA ASP A 6 -39.12 20.81 4.25
C ASP A 6 -37.60 20.72 4.01
N GLN A 7 -37.13 19.66 3.34
CA GLN A 7 -35.73 19.48 2.99
C GLN A 7 -35.40 20.12 1.64
N SER A 8 -34.33 20.92 1.61
CA SER A 8 -33.81 21.46 0.36
C SER A 8 -33.17 20.35 -0.47
N VAL A 9 -33.55 20.26 -1.74
CA VAL A 9 -32.93 19.32 -2.69
C VAL A 9 -31.45 19.67 -2.92
N GLU A 10 -31.10 20.95 -2.82
CA GLU A 10 -29.75 21.46 -3.04
C GLU A 10 -28.75 21.03 -1.94
N ASP A 11 -29.25 20.70 -0.75
CA ASP A 11 -28.43 20.24 0.37
C ASP A 11 -28.15 18.73 0.30
N VAL A 12 -28.87 18.00 -0.56
CA VAL A 12 -28.71 16.56 -0.76
C VAL A 12 -27.71 16.33 -1.87
N LYS A 13 -26.69 15.51 -1.59
CA LYS A 13 -25.61 15.20 -2.54
C LYS A 13 -25.48 13.71 -2.80
N ALA A 14 -25.17 13.36 -4.04
CA ALA A 14 -24.76 12.00 -4.40
C ALA A 14 -23.45 11.64 -3.69
N GLY A 15 -23.32 10.39 -3.24
CA GLY A 15 -22.18 9.91 -2.46
C GLY A 15 -22.34 10.04 -0.93
N LYS A 16 -23.32 10.82 -0.45
CA LYS A 16 -23.58 10.94 1.00
C LYS A 16 -24.14 9.65 1.58
N PHE A 17 -23.70 9.28 2.78
CA PHE A 17 -24.20 8.12 3.50
C PHE A 17 -25.47 8.42 4.29
N VAL A 18 -26.42 7.50 4.21
CA VAL A 18 -27.70 7.57 4.92
C VAL A 18 -28.02 6.22 5.54
N VAL A 19 -28.81 6.25 6.61
CA VAL A 19 -29.32 5.05 7.27
C VAL A 19 -30.82 4.96 7.02
N ILE A 20 -31.25 3.83 6.47
CA ILE A 20 -32.67 3.50 6.35
C ILE A 20 -33.06 2.66 7.57
N GLU A 21 -33.96 3.19 8.39
CA GLU A 21 -34.44 2.57 9.61
C GLU A 21 -35.58 1.60 9.29
N GLY A 22 -35.24 0.33 9.04
CA GLY A 22 -36.23 -0.72 8.90
C GLY A 22 -36.78 -1.20 10.25
N GLU A 23 -37.76 -2.11 10.18
CA GLU A 23 -38.38 -2.71 11.36
C GLU A 23 -37.40 -3.61 12.13
N LYS A 24 -36.71 -4.51 11.40
CA LYS A 24 -35.77 -5.51 11.96
C LYS A 24 -34.31 -5.11 11.79
N ASN A 25 -34.00 -4.43 10.70
CA ASN A 25 -32.65 -4.10 10.30
C ASN A 25 -32.54 -2.62 9.93
N GLU A 26 -31.37 -2.05 10.19
CA GLU A 26 -30.93 -0.77 9.66
C GLU A 26 -30.12 -1.04 8.39
N PHE A 27 -30.30 -0.21 7.36
CA PHE A 27 -29.58 -0.35 6.09
C PHE A 27 -28.67 0.85 5.90
N PHE A 28 -27.35 0.61 5.97
CA PHE A 28 -26.36 1.61 5.63
C PHE A 28 -26.31 1.74 4.12
N SER A 29 -26.69 2.90 3.61
CA SER A 29 -26.98 3.14 2.21
C SER A 29 -26.26 4.40 1.72
N MET A 30 -26.09 4.50 0.41
CA MET A 30 -25.50 5.66 -0.25
C MET A 30 -26.51 6.28 -1.21
N ILE A 31 -26.52 7.62 -1.27
CA ILE A 31 -27.28 8.35 -2.28
C ILE A 31 -26.57 8.22 -3.63
N THR A 32 -27.23 7.68 -4.64
CA THR A 32 -26.62 7.48 -5.97
C THR A 32 -27.08 8.49 -7.00
N ASP A 33 -28.32 8.97 -6.89
CA ASP A 33 -28.94 9.85 -7.87
C ASP A 33 -30.06 10.66 -7.20
N ILE A 34 -30.32 11.87 -7.69
CA ILE A 34 -31.34 12.78 -7.17
C ILE A 34 -32.13 13.30 -8.38
N ARG A 35 -33.46 13.15 -8.33
CA ARG A 35 -34.36 13.51 -9.44
C ARG A 35 -35.44 14.44 -8.96
N LEU A 36 -35.70 15.47 -9.75
CA LEU A 36 -36.89 16.30 -9.62
C LEU A 36 -38.00 15.65 -10.43
N ASP A 37 -39.17 15.51 -9.81
CA ASP A 37 -40.32 14.84 -10.38
C ASP A 37 -41.61 15.60 -10.02
N ALA A 38 -42.71 15.26 -10.67
CA ALA A 38 -43.99 15.93 -10.49
C ALA A 38 -45.14 14.93 -10.56
N THR A 39 -46.25 15.29 -9.91
CA THR A 39 -47.50 14.51 -9.97
C THR A 39 -48.10 14.48 -11.37
N SER A 40 -47.78 15.47 -12.20
CA SER A 40 -48.12 15.53 -13.63
C SER A 40 -46.88 15.91 -14.45
N SER A 41 -46.64 15.17 -15.54
CA SER A 41 -45.54 15.43 -16.48
C SER A 41 -45.64 16.80 -17.15
N ASP A 42 -46.85 17.34 -17.32
CA ASP A 42 -47.07 18.62 -17.98
C ASP A 42 -46.41 19.78 -17.23
N ILE A 43 -46.28 19.68 -15.91
CA ILE A 43 -45.63 20.71 -15.07
C ILE A 43 -44.12 20.79 -15.35
N LEU A 44 -43.50 19.66 -15.70
CA LEU A 44 -42.07 19.61 -16.05
C LEU A 44 -41.81 20.10 -17.48
N VAL A 45 -42.76 19.88 -18.39
CA VAL A 45 -42.68 20.30 -19.80
C VAL A 45 -43.04 21.79 -19.97
N HIS A 46 -43.98 22.27 -19.17
CA HIS A 46 -44.48 23.65 -19.19
C HIS A 46 -44.35 24.27 -17.79
N PRO A 47 -43.13 24.65 -17.37
CA PRO A 47 -42.93 25.31 -16.09
C PRO A 47 -43.70 26.64 -16.07
N PRO A 48 -44.28 27.02 -14.92
CA PRO A 48 -45.05 28.25 -14.81
C PRO A 48 -44.17 29.49 -15.03
N ASP A 49 -44.53 30.32 -16.00
CA ASP A 49 -43.84 31.56 -16.36
C ASP A 49 -44.23 32.77 -15.47
N GLY A 50 -44.85 32.53 -14.30
CA GLY A 50 -45.48 33.56 -13.47
C GLY A 50 -44.88 33.79 -12.07
N ASP A 51 -45.43 34.81 -11.39
CA ASP A 51 -45.07 35.34 -10.06
C ASP A 51 -44.77 34.26 -9.00
N GLY A 52 -43.88 34.60 -8.07
CA GLY A 52 -43.32 33.67 -7.07
C GLY A 52 -44.33 32.81 -6.31
N LEU A 53 -45.55 33.33 -6.10
CA LEU A 53 -46.65 32.64 -5.44
C LEU A 53 -47.03 31.30 -6.12
N MET A 54 -47.09 31.26 -7.46
CA MET A 54 -47.48 30.04 -8.19
C MET A 54 -46.39 28.97 -8.12
N LYS A 55 -45.12 29.41 -8.12
CA LYS A 55 -43.96 28.53 -7.89
C LYS A 55 -43.97 27.98 -6.47
N ASP A 56 -44.28 28.80 -5.47
CA ASP A 56 -44.35 28.39 -4.07
C ASP A 56 -45.52 27.43 -3.80
N VAL A 57 -46.68 27.63 -4.43
CA VAL A 57 -47.83 26.71 -4.32
C VAL A 57 -47.50 25.36 -4.94
N LEU A 58 -46.85 25.33 -6.11
CA LEU A 58 -46.47 24.09 -6.79
C LEU A 58 -45.34 23.34 -6.07
N LYS A 59 -44.42 24.08 -5.43
CA LYS A 59 -43.32 23.55 -4.62
C LYS A 59 -43.90 22.85 -3.38
N GLY A 60 -43.88 21.52 -3.39
CA GLY A 60 -44.31 20.69 -2.26
C GLY A 60 -45.73 20.11 -2.38
N THR A 61 -46.57 20.59 -3.30
CA THR A 61 -47.89 19.98 -3.61
C THR A 61 -47.83 19.09 -4.84
N SER A 62 -47.32 19.62 -5.95
CA SER A 62 -47.33 18.95 -7.26
C SER A 62 -45.94 18.63 -7.79
N THR A 63 -44.89 19.26 -7.25
CA THR A 63 -43.49 18.90 -7.53
C THR A 63 -42.85 18.28 -6.28
N TYR A 64 -42.01 17.27 -6.48
CA TYR A 64 -41.28 16.59 -5.40
C TYR A 64 -39.92 16.11 -5.88
N ALA A 65 -38.98 15.97 -4.96
CA ALA A 65 -37.70 15.33 -5.26
C ALA A 65 -37.72 13.86 -4.83
N THR A 66 -37.06 13.03 -5.61
CA THR A 66 -36.78 11.63 -5.25
C THR A 66 -35.29 11.39 -5.21
N VAL A 67 -34.87 10.62 -4.23
CA VAL A 67 -33.47 10.23 -4.04
C VAL A 67 -33.37 8.73 -4.26
N CYS A 68 -32.47 8.31 -5.14
CA CYS A 68 -32.13 6.91 -5.34
C CYS A 68 -31.12 6.49 -4.28
N LEU A 69 -31.49 5.50 -3.47
CA LEU A 69 -30.65 4.95 -2.43
C LEU A 69 -30.16 3.57 -2.85
N ARG A 70 -28.87 3.33 -2.68
CA ARG A 70 -28.28 2.00 -2.81
C ARG A 70 -27.91 1.47 -1.43
N PRO A 71 -28.67 0.50 -0.89
CA PRO A 71 -28.27 -0.22 0.30
C PRO A 71 -26.93 -0.93 0.07
N MET A 72 -25.96 -0.68 0.95
CA MET A 72 -24.63 -1.25 0.87
C MET A 72 -24.45 -2.37 1.90
N LEU A 73 -24.88 -2.12 3.13
CA LEU A 73 -24.79 -3.06 4.25
C LEU A 73 -26.08 -3.06 5.07
N MET A 74 -26.34 -4.17 5.75
CA MET A 74 -27.47 -4.37 6.64
C MET A 74 -26.96 -4.68 8.05
N LEU A 75 -27.49 -3.98 9.04
CA LEU A 75 -27.19 -4.13 10.46
C LEU A 75 -28.46 -4.54 11.20
N ARG A 76 -28.37 -5.44 12.18
CA ARG A 76 -29.52 -5.74 13.04
C ARG A 76 -29.78 -4.55 13.96
N LYS A 77 -31.05 -4.18 14.11
CA LYS A 77 -31.44 -3.07 14.97
C LYS A 77 -31.09 -3.36 16.43
N GLY A 78 -30.41 -2.42 17.10
CA GLY A 78 -29.88 -2.59 18.46
C GLY A 78 -28.54 -3.35 18.54
N GLY A 79 -28.00 -3.82 17.42
CA GLY A 79 -26.68 -4.42 17.33
C GLY A 79 -25.58 -3.40 17.60
N ARG A 80 -24.77 -3.64 18.64
CA ARG A 80 -23.68 -2.74 19.06
C ARG A 80 -22.33 -3.06 18.40
N SER A 81 -22.20 -4.18 17.71
CA SER A 81 -20.92 -4.68 17.21
C SER A 81 -20.80 -4.69 15.69
N SER A 82 -19.60 -4.41 15.18
CA SER A 82 -19.22 -4.52 13.76
C SER A 82 -19.35 -5.95 13.22
N THR A 83 -19.37 -6.96 14.10
CA THR A 83 -19.58 -8.38 13.75
C THR A 83 -21.00 -8.68 13.21
N GLU A 84 -21.92 -7.72 13.30
CA GLU A 84 -23.28 -7.86 12.79
C GLU A 84 -23.49 -7.30 11.38
N LEU A 85 -22.45 -6.74 10.76
CA LEU A 85 -22.49 -6.24 9.37
C LEU A 85 -22.75 -7.40 8.40
N ARG A 86 -23.82 -7.28 7.61
CA ARG A 86 -24.20 -8.29 6.62
C ARG A 86 -24.36 -7.64 5.24
N PRO A 87 -24.07 -8.37 4.15
CA PRO A 87 -24.48 -7.93 2.83
C PRO A 87 -25.99 -7.79 2.77
N VAL A 88 -26.47 -6.82 2.00
CA VAL A 88 -27.90 -6.58 1.85
C VAL A 88 -28.54 -7.76 1.11
N LYS A 89 -29.46 -8.45 1.80
CA LYS A 89 -30.23 -9.58 1.25
C LYS A 89 -31.74 -9.36 1.30
N SER A 90 -32.16 -8.21 1.82
CA SER A 90 -33.56 -7.82 1.92
C SER A 90 -33.69 -6.34 1.60
N VAL A 91 -34.92 -5.90 1.34
CA VAL A 91 -35.21 -4.50 1.07
C VAL A 91 -35.86 -3.85 2.30
N PRO A 92 -35.65 -2.54 2.54
CA PRO A 92 -36.40 -1.82 3.56
C PRO A 92 -37.91 -1.83 3.26
N ALA A 93 -38.72 -1.81 4.31
CA ALA A 93 -40.18 -1.71 4.18
C ALA A 93 -40.58 -0.34 3.61
N HIS A 94 -41.79 -0.26 3.02
CA HIS A 94 -42.36 1.03 2.64
C HIS A 94 -42.45 1.96 3.84
N PHE A 95 -42.28 3.26 3.58
CA PHE A 95 -42.31 4.32 4.61
C PHE A 95 -41.22 4.23 5.68
N SER A 96 -40.19 3.38 5.50
CA SER A 96 -39.01 3.36 6.37
C SER A 96 -38.38 4.75 6.43
N ARG A 97 -38.10 5.23 7.65
CA ARG A 97 -37.48 6.53 7.84
C ARG A 97 -36.05 6.50 7.32
N VAL A 98 -35.66 7.54 6.60
CA VAL A 98 -34.28 7.76 6.18
C VAL A 98 -33.73 8.95 6.94
N ARG A 99 -32.52 8.80 7.46
CA ARG A 99 -31.76 9.89 8.07
C ARG A 99 -30.34 9.87 7.56
N GLU A 100 -29.67 11.01 7.67
CA GLU A 100 -28.23 11.08 7.42
C GLU A 100 -27.48 10.18 8.41
N ALA A 101 -26.40 9.56 7.91
CA ALA A 101 -25.51 8.78 8.76
C ALA A 101 -24.75 9.71 9.70
N LYS A 102 -24.74 9.36 10.99
CA LYS A 102 -23.96 10.06 12.02
C LYS A 102 -22.59 9.40 12.17
N GLU A 103 -21.72 10.05 12.96
CA GLU A 103 -20.41 9.51 13.29
C GLU A 103 -20.47 8.10 13.88
N GLU A 104 -21.40 7.85 14.79
CA GLU A 104 -21.63 6.52 15.36
C GLU A 104 -22.00 5.47 14.29
N ASP A 105 -22.77 5.82 13.27
CA ASP A 105 -23.16 4.88 12.21
C ASP A 105 -21.98 4.51 11.31
N VAL A 106 -21.16 5.49 10.94
CA VAL A 106 -19.95 5.27 10.15
C VAL A 106 -18.92 4.50 10.98
N GLY A 107 -18.76 4.83 12.26
CA GLY A 107 -17.90 4.11 13.21
C GLY A 107 -18.33 2.66 13.40
N ARG A 108 -19.62 2.35 13.42
CA ARG A 108 -20.12 0.95 13.45
C ARG A 108 -19.72 0.14 12.21
N VAL A 109 -19.57 0.82 11.06
CA VAL A 109 -19.20 0.19 9.79
C VAL A 109 -17.67 0.09 9.66
N PHE A 110 -16.98 1.22 9.68
CA PHE A 110 -15.54 1.32 9.39
C PHE A 110 -14.64 1.27 10.62
N GLY A 111 -15.21 1.33 11.83
CA GLY A 111 -14.47 1.48 13.09
C GLY A 111 -14.06 2.93 13.38
N SER A 112 -13.55 3.16 14.59
CA SER A 112 -12.90 4.41 15.00
C SER A 112 -11.59 4.10 15.72
N GLU A 113 -10.63 5.04 15.73
CA GLU A 113 -9.37 4.88 16.48
C GLU A 113 -9.62 4.68 17.99
N GLU A 114 -10.76 5.16 18.51
CA GLU A 114 -11.19 4.96 19.90
C GLU A 114 -11.65 3.52 20.20
N MET A 115 -12.09 2.77 19.19
CA MET A 115 -12.54 1.38 19.35
C MET A 115 -11.38 0.39 19.53
N GLY A 116 -10.15 0.80 19.19
CA GLY A 116 -8.95 0.01 19.43
C GLY A 116 -7.85 0.20 18.39
N PRO A 117 -6.65 -0.35 18.67
CA PRO A 117 -5.44 -0.14 17.87
C PRO A 117 -5.51 -0.78 16.48
N GLN A 118 -6.49 -1.64 16.23
CA GLN A 118 -6.74 -2.21 14.90
C GLN A 118 -7.28 -1.19 13.91
N TYR A 119 -7.82 -0.06 14.36
CA TYR A 119 -8.37 0.96 13.47
C TYR A 119 -7.43 2.15 13.32
N PHE A 120 -7.25 2.59 12.08
CA PHE A 120 -6.45 3.77 11.77
C PHE A 120 -7.17 4.66 10.76
N GLN A 121 -7.33 5.93 11.08
CA GLN A 121 -8.05 6.87 10.24
C GLN A 121 -7.24 7.19 8.97
N ILE A 122 -7.84 6.90 7.81
CA ILE A 122 -7.23 7.21 6.51
C ILE A 122 -7.77 8.51 5.89
N GLY A 123 -8.98 8.93 6.28
CA GLY A 123 -9.61 10.11 5.71
C GLY A 123 -11.05 10.30 6.16
N THR A 124 -11.80 11.07 5.37
CA THR A 124 -13.23 11.38 5.56
C THR A 124 -13.96 11.18 4.23
N PRO A 125 -15.24 10.80 4.20
CA PRO A 125 -16.03 10.82 2.96
C PRO A 125 -16.09 12.24 2.37
N LEU A 126 -16.37 12.36 1.07
CA LEU A 126 -16.30 13.67 0.39
C LEU A 126 -17.22 14.74 0.99
N ASP A 127 -18.45 14.34 1.34
CA ASP A 127 -19.51 15.21 1.85
C ASP A 127 -19.85 14.99 3.33
N MET A 128 -18.91 14.42 4.09
CA MET A 128 -19.05 14.20 5.54
C MET A 128 -17.72 14.48 6.24
N GLU A 129 -17.77 14.95 7.48
CA GLU A 129 -16.55 15.15 8.29
C GLU A 129 -16.17 13.91 9.10
N THR A 130 -17.00 12.88 9.03
CA THR A 130 -16.85 11.66 9.83
C THR A 130 -15.63 10.83 9.39
N PRO A 131 -14.79 10.36 10.32
CA PRO A 131 -13.61 9.58 9.98
C PRO A 131 -13.96 8.21 9.40
N VAL A 132 -13.21 7.79 8.39
CA VAL A 132 -13.18 6.41 7.89
C VAL A 132 -11.85 5.79 8.28
N CYS A 133 -11.92 4.62 8.90
CA CYS A 133 -10.74 3.87 9.34
C CYS A 133 -10.48 2.66 8.45
N LEU A 134 -9.19 2.31 8.31
CA LEU A 134 -8.74 1.01 7.85
C LEU A 134 -8.63 0.07 9.06
N ASN A 135 -9.05 -1.18 8.89
CA ASN A 135 -8.71 -2.23 9.84
C ASN A 135 -7.30 -2.76 9.52
N LEU A 136 -6.32 -2.39 10.33
CA LEU A 136 -4.91 -2.74 10.17
C LEU A 136 -4.64 -4.23 10.39
N ASP A 137 -5.38 -4.91 11.29
CA ASP A 137 -5.24 -6.36 11.49
C ASP A 137 -5.59 -7.11 10.20
N ARG A 138 -6.70 -6.71 9.57
CA ARG A 138 -7.09 -7.26 8.26
C ARG A 138 -6.17 -6.78 7.15
N PHE A 139 -5.62 -5.57 7.25
CA PHE A 139 -4.67 -5.04 6.26
C PHE A 139 -3.43 -5.92 6.21
N ILE A 140 -2.80 -6.25 7.33
CA ILE A 140 -1.54 -7.01 7.35
C ILE A 140 -1.71 -8.48 6.95
N GLU A 141 -2.92 -9.05 7.07
CA GLU A 141 -3.22 -10.44 6.69
C GLU A 141 -2.97 -10.75 5.21
N ARG A 142 -2.98 -9.75 4.31
CA ARG A 142 -2.82 -9.96 2.86
C ARG A 142 -1.91 -8.90 2.28
N SER A 143 -1.37 -9.16 1.08
CA SER A 143 -0.70 -8.12 0.31
C SER A 143 -1.71 -7.03 -0.10
N ASN A 144 -1.29 -5.77 -0.07
CA ASN A 144 -2.12 -4.61 -0.36
C ASN A 144 -1.45 -3.74 -1.43
N GLY A 145 -2.23 -2.87 -2.07
CA GLY A 145 -1.72 -1.99 -3.12
C GLY A 145 -2.21 -0.55 -3.01
N ILE A 146 -1.32 0.39 -3.31
CA ILE A 146 -1.61 1.82 -3.46
C ILE A 146 -1.34 2.18 -4.93
N PHE A 147 -2.40 2.59 -5.63
CA PHE A 147 -2.36 2.83 -7.08
C PHE A 147 -2.77 4.25 -7.44
N GLY A 148 -2.17 4.81 -8.49
CA GLY A 148 -2.54 6.13 -9.00
C GLY A 148 -1.51 6.70 -9.97
N LYS A 149 -1.88 7.68 -10.78
CA LYS A 149 -0.90 8.36 -11.67
C LYS A 149 0.10 9.22 -10.87
N THR A 150 1.12 9.75 -11.53
CA THR A 150 2.08 10.68 -10.91
C THR A 150 1.36 11.94 -10.40
N GLY A 151 1.77 12.45 -9.23
CA GLY A 151 1.19 13.67 -8.64
C GLY A 151 -0.17 13.50 -7.94
N THR A 152 -0.73 12.29 -7.85
CA THR A 152 -2.00 12.05 -7.13
C THR A 152 -1.86 11.89 -5.62
N GLY A 153 -0.62 11.89 -5.12
CA GLY A 153 -0.34 11.73 -3.69
C GLY A 153 -0.10 10.29 -3.23
N LYS A 154 0.28 9.36 -4.12
CA LYS A 154 0.67 7.98 -3.74
C LYS A 154 1.65 7.94 -2.58
N THR A 155 2.76 8.66 -2.67
CA THR A 155 3.78 8.72 -1.61
C THR A 155 3.20 9.23 -0.29
N PHE A 156 2.31 10.23 -0.32
CA PHE A 156 1.64 10.72 0.88
C PHE A 156 0.73 9.66 1.52
N LEU A 157 -0.03 8.94 0.69
CA LEU A 157 -0.89 7.84 1.14
C LEU A 157 -0.06 6.71 1.75
N THR A 158 1.05 6.36 1.12
CA THR A 158 1.99 5.37 1.63
C THR A 158 2.53 5.79 2.99
N ARG A 159 3.01 7.04 3.14
CA ARG A 159 3.46 7.54 4.46
C ARG A 159 2.36 7.49 5.50
N LEU A 160 1.12 7.84 5.14
CA LEU A 160 -0.03 7.79 6.03
C LEU A 160 -0.30 6.36 6.53
N VAL A 161 -0.38 5.38 5.62
CA VAL A 161 -0.61 3.97 5.97
C VAL A 161 0.55 3.40 6.79
N LEU A 162 1.81 3.68 6.40
CA LEU A 162 2.99 3.24 7.14
C LEU A 162 3.02 3.83 8.55
N SER A 163 2.67 5.11 8.70
CA SER A 163 2.54 5.75 10.00
C SER A 163 1.50 5.07 10.89
N GLY A 164 0.39 4.61 10.31
CA GLY A 164 -0.61 3.82 11.02
C GLY A 164 -0.07 2.48 11.49
N LEU A 165 0.65 1.74 10.63
CA LEU A 165 1.28 0.46 10.99
C LEU A 165 2.32 0.61 12.10
N ILE A 166 3.17 1.65 12.03
CA ILE A 166 4.20 1.95 13.03
C ILE A 166 3.56 2.37 14.35
N ARG A 167 2.60 3.31 14.31
CA ARG A 167 1.92 3.83 15.50
C ARG A 167 1.22 2.71 16.26
N GLN A 168 0.49 1.85 15.57
CA GLN A 168 -0.31 0.79 16.19
C GLN A 168 0.48 -0.51 16.44
N GLY A 169 1.77 -0.56 16.07
CA GLY A 169 2.64 -1.71 16.30
C GLY A 169 2.16 -3.01 15.65
N LYS A 170 1.41 -2.93 14.54
CA LYS A 170 0.74 -4.10 13.93
C LYS A 170 1.66 -4.98 13.08
N ALA A 171 2.65 -4.37 12.45
CA ALA A 171 3.65 -5.08 11.65
C ALA A 171 4.92 -4.23 11.54
N VAL A 172 6.05 -4.89 11.34
CA VAL A 172 7.30 -4.23 10.96
C VAL A 172 7.26 -3.96 9.45
N THR A 173 7.77 -2.81 9.03
CA THR A 173 7.81 -2.43 7.61
C THR A 173 9.25 -2.35 7.13
N LEU A 174 9.55 -2.95 5.98
CA LEU A 174 10.81 -2.75 5.25
C LEU A 174 10.49 -2.02 3.94
N VAL A 175 10.92 -0.77 3.83
CA VAL A 175 10.65 0.10 2.68
C VAL A 175 11.83 0.12 1.72
N PHE A 176 11.62 -0.26 0.47
CA PHE A 176 12.58 -0.08 -0.61
C PHE A 176 12.39 1.31 -1.21
N ASP A 177 13.12 2.31 -0.68
CA ASP A 177 12.91 3.73 -0.96
C ASP A 177 13.76 4.22 -2.14
N MET A 178 13.30 3.95 -3.36
CA MET A 178 14.02 4.31 -4.59
C MET A 178 14.18 5.82 -4.75
N HIS A 179 13.21 6.60 -4.32
CA HIS A 179 13.17 8.06 -4.51
C HIS A 179 13.59 8.87 -3.27
N ASN A 180 14.00 8.18 -2.19
CA ASN A 180 14.37 8.76 -0.89
C ASN A 180 13.25 9.65 -0.30
N GLU A 181 12.01 9.18 -0.42
CA GLU A 181 10.81 9.91 -0.02
C GLU A 181 10.30 9.53 1.38
N TYR A 182 10.75 8.44 1.98
CA TYR A 182 10.18 7.92 3.24
C TYR A 182 11.10 8.10 4.44
N GLY A 183 12.42 8.14 4.23
CA GLY A 183 13.44 8.13 5.28
C GLY A 183 13.33 9.27 6.29
N TYR A 184 14.01 10.38 6.03
CA TYR A 184 14.11 11.50 7.00
C TYR A 184 13.25 12.71 6.65
N SER A 185 13.32 13.20 5.41
CA SER A 185 12.52 14.34 4.95
C SER A 185 12.34 14.27 3.44
N ALA A 186 11.17 14.65 2.96
CA ALA A 186 10.88 14.71 1.54
C ALA A 186 10.41 16.10 1.12
N MET A 187 10.62 16.43 -0.14
CA MET A 187 10.17 17.69 -0.71
C MET A 187 8.66 17.63 -0.97
N LYS A 188 7.91 18.65 -0.56
CA LYS A 188 6.49 18.81 -0.91
C LYS A 188 6.41 19.30 -2.35
N GLU A 189 5.92 18.47 -3.27
CA GLU A 189 5.49 18.94 -4.58
C GLU A 189 4.25 19.83 -4.42
N SER A 190 4.43 21.16 -4.39
CA SER A 190 3.33 22.12 -4.39
C SER A 190 3.22 22.79 -5.76
N SER A 191 1.99 22.91 -6.26
CA SER A 191 1.66 23.60 -7.51
C SER A 191 1.74 25.13 -7.39
N GLU A 192 2.01 25.67 -6.19
CA GLU A 192 2.05 27.11 -5.89
C GLU A 192 3.47 27.64 -5.59
N GLY A 193 4.53 26.92 -5.98
CA GLY A 193 5.91 27.42 -5.91
C GLY A 193 6.55 27.49 -4.52
N ALA A 194 5.79 27.27 -3.43
CA ALA A 194 6.31 27.16 -2.08
C ALA A 194 6.92 25.76 -1.85
N ARG A 195 8.26 25.66 -1.93
CA ARG A 195 9.01 24.44 -1.59
C ARG A 195 8.93 24.17 -0.09
N GLY A 196 7.95 23.37 0.32
CA GLY A 196 7.85 22.87 1.70
C GLY A 196 8.62 21.56 1.87
N PHE A 197 9.07 21.25 3.08
CA PHE A 197 9.57 19.92 3.44
C PHE A 197 8.53 19.18 4.29
N VAL A 198 8.46 17.87 4.12
CA VAL A 198 7.56 16.95 4.80
C VAL A 198 8.39 16.02 5.67
N LYS A 199 7.95 15.74 6.90
CA LYS A 199 8.68 14.86 7.83
C LYS A 199 8.61 13.41 7.34
N GLY A 200 9.76 12.76 7.25
CA GLY A 200 9.87 11.32 6.98
C GLY A 200 9.56 10.48 8.20
N LEU A 201 9.54 9.15 8.02
CA LEU A 201 9.19 8.20 9.07
C LEU A 201 10.20 8.22 10.23
N LYS A 202 11.51 8.34 9.94
CA LYS A 202 12.55 8.44 10.97
C LYS A 202 12.38 9.69 11.82
N GLN A 203 12.01 10.81 11.20
CA GLN A 203 11.80 12.06 11.93
C GLN A 203 10.54 12.02 12.82
N LEU A 204 9.52 11.26 12.43
CA LEU A 204 8.28 11.11 13.20
C LEU A 204 8.39 10.09 14.33
N PHE A 205 9.04 8.96 14.09
CA PHE A 205 9.02 7.81 15.01
C PHE A 205 10.38 7.51 15.65
N GLY A 206 11.42 8.30 15.36
CA GLY A 206 12.72 8.22 16.01
C GLY A 206 13.32 6.82 15.99
N ASN A 207 13.52 6.24 17.17
CA ASN A 207 14.18 4.93 17.35
C ASN A 207 13.34 3.73 16.86
N LYS A 208 12.03 3.91 16.60
CA LYS A 208 11.20 2.85 15.99
C LYS A 208 11.51 2.65 14.50
N VAL A 209 12.25 3.56 13.85
CA VAL A 209 12.62 3.47 12.44
C VAL A 209 14.14 3.50 12.32
N ALA A 210 14.70 2.69 11.42
CA ALA A 210 16.12 2.65 11.10
C ALA A 210 16.35 2.93 9.61
N LEU A 211 17.36 3.75 9.32
CA LEU A 211 17.80 4.11 7.98
C LEU A 211 18.98 3.23 7.57
N PHE A 212 18.77 2.42 6.54
CA PHE A 212 19.80 1.64 5.88
C PHE A 212 20.10 2.32 4.55
N SER A 213 21.37 2.58 4.23
CA SER A 213 21.72 3.35 3.03
C SER A 213 22.75 2.67 2.15
N LEU A 214 22.47 2.62 0.85
CA LEU A 214 23.42 2.20 -0.19
C LEU A 214 24.34 3.33 -0.66
N ASP A 215 24.04 4.58 -0.27
CA ASP A 215 24.86 5.76 -0.56
C ASP A 215 24.95 6.63 0.71
N PRO A 216 25.82 6.23 1.66
CA PRO A 216 25.98 6.94 2.93
C PRO A 216 26.37 8.40 2.73
N GLU A 217 27.16 8.73 1.70
CA GLU A 217 27.53 10.11 1.38
C GLU A 217 26.30 10.97 1.04
N SER A 218 25.40 10.47 0.18
CA SER A 218 24.17 11.18 -0.16
C SER A 218 23.25 11.36 1.04
N THR A 219 23.24 10.39 1.96
CA THR A 219 22.45 10.46 3.19
C THR A 219 22.99 11.52 4.13
N ARG A 220 24.31 11.54 4.35
CA ARG A 220 25.01 12.55 5.14
C ARG A 220 24.88 13.96 4.54
N ALA A 221 24.90 14.07 3.22
CA ALA A 221 24.68 15.34 2.51
C ALA A 221 23.27 15.92 2.74
N ARG A 222 22.28 15.08 3.05
CA ARG A 222 20.94 15.50 3.48
C ARG A 222 20.84 15.85 4.98
N GLY A 223 21.98 15.85 5.68
CA GLY A 223 22.08 16.22 7.10
C GLY A 223 21.75 15.09 8.07
N VAL A 224 21.78 13.83 7.61
CA VAL A 224 21.37 12.65 8.39
C VAL A 224 22.44 11.58 8.30
N ASN A 225 22.81 10.97 9.42
CA ASN A 225 23.64 9.78 9.39
C ASN A 225 22.75 8.54 9.22
N PRO A 226 23.06 7.64 8.27
CA PRO A 226 22.37 6.35 8.23
C PRO A 226 22.67 5.56 9.51
N ASP A 227 21.70 4.77 9.97
CA ASP A 227 21.91 3.85 11.10
C ASP A 227 22.83 2.70 10.68
N HIS A 228 22.76 2.27 9.41
CA HIS A 228 23.63 1.23 8.82
C HIS A 228 23.96 1.54 7.36
N GLU A 229 25.20 1.25 6.97
CA GLU A 229 25.66 1.29 5.59
C GLU A 229 25.48 -0.08 4.94
N VAL A 230 24.91 -0.10 3.74
CA VAL A 230 24.57 -1.35 3.05
C VAL A 230 25.60 -1.63 1.97
N TYR A 231 26.34 -2.72 2.17
CA TYR A 231 27.26 -3.28 1.19
C TYR A 231 26.82 -4.70 0.82
N ILE A 232 26.95 -5.04 -0.45
CA ILE A 232 26.62 -6.35 -1.02
C ILE A 232 27.88 -6.96 -1.60
N SER A 233 28.23 -8.16 -1.14
CA SER A 233 29.31 -8.93 -1.76
C SER A 233 28.83 -9.58 -3.06
N TYR A 234 29.72 -9.66 -4.05
CA TYR A 234 29.48 -10.47 -5.25
C TYR A 234 29.08 -11.92 -4.93
N ASP A 235 29.54 -12.46 -3.80
CA ASP A 235 29.23 -13.83 -3.38
C ASP A 235 27.78 -14.01 -2.88
N GLN A 236 27.06 -12.91 -2.63
CA GLN A 236 25.66 -12.92 -2.21
C GLN A 236 24.68 -12.92 -3.40
N VAL A 237 25.17 -12.65 -4.61
CA VAL A 237 24.35 -12.56 -5.82
C VAL A 237 24.15 -13.95 -6.42
N GLN A 238 22.90 -14.36 -6.59
CA GLN A 238 22.53 -15.61 -7.25
C GLN A 238 22.17 -15.37 -8.72
N VAL A 239 22.09 -16.45 -9.51
CA VAL A 239 21.75 -16.37 -10.94
C VAL A 239 20.33 -15.86 -11.13
N GLU A 240 19.43 -16.25 -10.24
CA GLU A 240 18.04 -15.84 -10.19
C GLU A 240 17.91 -14.32 -9.99
N ASP A 241 18.81 -13.71 -9.22
CA ASP A 241 18.83 -12.25 -9.04
C ASP A 241 19.20 -11.54 -10.36
N ILE A 242 19.97 -12.20 -11.25
CA ILE A 242 20.37 -11.68 -12.57
C ILE A 242 19.29 -11.95 -13.63
N ALA A 243 18.59 -13.09 -13.55
CA ALA A 243 17.53 -13.45 -14.47
C ALA A 243 16.44 -12.37 -14.53
N ILE A 244 16.14 -11.73 -13.40
CA ILE A 244 15.16 -10.63 -13.29
C ILE A 244 15.63 -9.38 -14.01
N LEU A 245 16.95 -9.19 -14.07
CA LEU A 245 17.59 -8.05 -14.71
C LEU A 245 17.76 -8.27 -16.21
N GLN A 246 17.25 -9.36 -16.78
CA GLN A 246 17.44 -9.72 -18.18
C GLN A 246 17.05 -8.59 -19.13
N ASP A 247 15.90 -7.96 -18.93
CA ASP A 247 15.43 -6.85 -19.77
C ASP A 247 16.28 -5.58 -19.58
N GLU A 248 16.61 -5.26 -18.33
CA GLU A 248 17.38 -4.05 -17.96
C GLU A 248 18.84 -4.14 -18.42
N LEU A 249 19.44 -5.33 -18.36
CA LEU A 249 20.79 -5.63 -18.85
C LEU A 249 20.81 -5.94 -20.36
N ARG A 250 19.63 -6.20 -20.95
CA ARG A 250 19.45 -6.70 -22.32
C ARG A 250 20.24 -8.00 -22.55
N LEU A 251 20.04 -8.96 -21.65
CA LEU A 251 20.62 -10.29 -21.74
C LEU A 251 19.75 -11.19 -22.63
N ASN A 252 20.41 -12.06 -23.38
CA ASN A 252 19.71 -13.14 -24.07
C ASN A 252 19.44 -14.29 -23.08
N PRO A 253 18.43 -15.15 -23.32
CA PRO A 253 18.16 -16.30 -22.44
C PRO A 253 19.38 -17.21 -22.27
N THR A 254 20.18 -17.40 -23.33
CA THR A 254 21.42 -18.19 -23.31
C THR A 254 22.45 -17.65 -22.31
N ALA A 255 22.50 -16.35 -22.03
CA ALA A 255 23.40 -15.78 -21.04
C ALA A 255 23.01 -16.20 -19.62
N ILE A 256 21.72 -16.38 -19.33
CA ILE A 256 21.25 -16.88 -18.04
C ILE A 256 21.61 -18.37 -17.89
N GLU A 257 21.45 -19.17 -18.94
CA GLU A 257 21.94 -20.56 -18.95
C GLU A 257 23.45 -20.64 -18.72
N SER A 258 24.24 -19.78 -19.37
CA SER A 258 25.68 -19.68 -19.12
C SER A 258 25.99 -19.30 -17.66
N ALA A 259 25.18 -18.44 -17.04
CA ALA A 259 25.32 -18.10 -15.64
C ALA A 259 25.02 -19.29 -14.72
N HIS A 260 24.01 -20.12 -15.04
CA HIS A 260 23.74 -21.35 -14.29
C HIS A 260 24.88 -22.37 -14.40
N LEU A 261 25.52 -22.50 -15.57
CA LEU A 261 26.71 -23.36 -15.73
C LEU A 261 27.88 -22.88 -14.86
N LEU A 262 28.12 -21.57 -14.82
CA LEU A 262 29.11 -20.98 -13.91
C LEU A 262 28.76 -21.24 -12.45
N TYR A 263 27.49 -21.06 -12.07
CA TYR A 263 27.04 -21.31 -10.71
C TYR A 263 27.17 -22.78 -10.31
N ALA A 264 26.96 -23.72 -11.23
CA ALA A 264 27.14 -25.15 -10.96
C ALA A 264 28.59 -25.49 -10.58
N MET A 265 29.57 -24.83 -11.21
CA MET A 265 31.00 -25.05 -10.95
C MET A 265 31.53 -24.25 -9.76
N TYR A 266 31.25 -22.94 -9.71
CA TYR A 266 31.86 -22.01 -8.76
C TYR A 266 30.96 -21.66 -7.56
N ARG A 267 29.70 -22.12 -7.56
CA ARG A 267 28.72 -21.89 -6.50
C ARG A 267 28.62 -20.40 -6.16
N ARG A 268 28.72 -20.05 -4.87
CA ARG A 268 28.59 -18.67 -4.39
C ARG A 268 29.61 -17.72 -5.02
N HIS A 269 30.76 -18.21 -5.46
CA HIS A 269 31.83 -17.38 -6.02
C HIS A 269 31.72 -17.14 -7.53
N TRP A 270 30.66 -17.63 -8.18
CA TRP A 270 30.53 -17.57 -9.65
C TRP A 270 30.66 -16.17 -10.23
N LEU A 271 30.03 -15.16 -9.60
CA LEU A 271 30.04 -13.79 -10.09
C LEU A 271 31.41 -13.15 -9.89
N ARG A 272 32.02 -13.39 -8.72
CA ARG A 272 33.37 -12.92 -8.42
C ARG A 272 34.39 -13.51 -9.39
N GLU A 273 34.29 -14.80 -9.66
CA GLU A 273 35.15 -15.49 -10.62
C GLU A 273 34.97 -14.89 -12.01
N LEU A 274 33.73 -14.74 -12.48
CA LEU A 274 33.43 -14.16 -13.79
C LEU A 274 33.98 -12.74 -13.95
N LEU A 275 33.77 -11.85 -12.96
CA LEU A 275 34.22 -10.45 -13.02
C LEU A 275 35.74 -10.30 -12.88
N SER A 276 36.41 -11.27 -12.26
CA SER A 276 37.88 -11.28 -12.16
C SER A 276 38.59 -11.51 -13.49
N LYS A 277 37.86 -11.97 -14.53
CA LYS A 277 38.43 -12.32 -15.83
C LYS A 277 38.49 -11.16 -16.80
N ASP A 278 39.49 -11.20 -17.66
CA ASP A 278 39.57 -10.33 -18.84
C ASP A 278 38.98 -10.99 -20.10
N GLY A 279 38.83 -10.21 -21.17
CA GLY A 279 38.02 -10.60 -22.34
C GLY A 279 38.41 -11.91 -23.02
N ASP A 280 39.69 -12.27 -23.03
CA ASP A 280 40.15 -13.55 -23.59
C ASP A 280 40.02 -14.69 -22.58
N GLU A 281 40.27 -14.44 -21.28
CA GLU A 281 40.07 -15.41 -20.21
C GLU A 281 38.61 -15.83 -20.07
N VAL A 282 37.65 -14.94 -20.36
CA VAL A 282 36.22 -15.29 -20.37
C VAL A 282 35.88 -16.31 -21.46
N LYS A 283 36.58 -16.28 -22.61
CA LYS A 283 36.36 -17.27 -23.67
C LYS A 283 36.91 -18.63 -23.28
N GLU A 284 38.07 -18.66 -22.63
CA GLU A 284 38.64 -19.89 -22.08
C GLU A 284 37.73 -20.47 -20.98
N LEU A 285 37.24 -19.60 -20.08
CA LEU A 285 36.28 -19.97 -19.06
C LEU A 285 35.02 -20.59 -19.69
N ALA A 286 34.49 -20.00 -20.76
CA ALA A 286 33.33 -20.54 -21.47
C ALA A 286 33.57 -21.96 -21.99
N GLU A 287 34.76 -22.27 -22.50
CA GLU A 287 35.11 -23.64 -22.91
C GLU A 287 35.16 -24.60 -21.72
N GLN A 288 35.74 -24.16 -20.60
CA GLN A 288 35.86 -24.97 -19.39
C GLN A 288 34.50 -25.33 -18.78
N VAL A 289 33.56 -24.38 -18.73
CA VAL A 289 32.20 -24.61 -18.20
C VAL A 289 31.23 -25.20 -19.23
N GLY A 290 31.64 -25.35 -20.49
CA GLY A 290 30.75 -25.79 -21.58
C GLY A 290 29.68 -24.77 -21.94
N ALA A 291 29.92 -23.49 -21.70
CA ALA A 291 28.99 -22.39 -21.99
C ALA A 291 29.20 -21.81 -23.40
N HIS A 292 28.16 -21.16 -23.93
CA HIS A 292 28.27 -20.45 -25.21
C HIS A 292 29.18 -19.21 -25.07
N LYS A 293 30.30 -19.18 -25.80
CA LYS A 293 31.37 -18.17 -25.67
C LYS A 293 30.87 -16.74 -25.78
N GLU A 294 30.11 -16.43 -26.82
CA GLU A 294 29.63 -15.08 -27.09
C GLU A 294 28.58 -14.63 -26.06
N SER A 295 27.80 -15.58 -25.53
CA SER A 295 26.77 -15.30 -24.53
C SER A 295 27.42 -15.04 -23.17
N LEU A 296 28.47 -15.80 -22.82
CA LEU A 296 29.22 -15.57 -21.59
C LEU A 296 30.03 -14.28 -21.66
N ALA A 297 30.67 -13.97 -22.79
CA ALA A 297 31.33 -12.69 -23.01
C ALA A 297 30.35 -11.51 -22.93
N ALA A 298 29.13 -11.67 -23.47
CA ALA A 298 28.08 -10.67 -23.33
C ALA A 298 27.64 -10.51 -21.87
N LEU A 299 27.39 -11.61 -21.15
CA LEU A 299 27.05 -11.62 -19.73
C LEU A 299 28.12 -10.85 -18.92
N HIS A 300 29.39 -11.24 -19.06
CA HIS A 300 30.52 -10.61 -18.39
C HIS A 300 30.55 -9.09 -18.62
N ARG A 301 30.50 -8.64 -19.88
CA ARG A 301 30.50 -7.21 -20.22
C ARG A 301 29.32 -6.45 -19.60
N LYS A 302 28.14 -7.07 -19.51
CA LYS A 302 26.96 -6.44 -18.90
C LYS A 302 27.06 -6.39 -17.38
N LEU A 303 27.60 -7.45 -16.75
CA LEU A 303 27.77 -7.53 -15.30
C LEU A 303 28.96 -6.71 -14.78
N LYS A 304 29.97 -6.38 -15.60
CA LYS A 304 31.03 -5.42 -15.24
C LYS A 304 30.50 -4.04 -14.83
N ARG A 305 29.25 -3.70 -15.21
CA ARG A 305 28.56 -2.50 -14.70
C ARG A 305 28.42 -2.50 -13.18
N PHE A 306 28.39 -3.67 -12.53
CA PHE A 306 28.24 -3.78 -11.08
C PHE A 306 29.47 -3.27 -10.33
N GLU A 307 30.65 -3.31 -10.95
CA GLU A 307 31.89 -2.76 -10.36
C GLU A 307 31.81 -1.24 -10.17
N HIS A 308 30.89 -0.56 -10.87
CA HIS A 308 30.67 0.87 -10.73
C HIS A 308 29.72 1.22 -9.59
N PHE A 309 29.06 0.23 -8.98
CA PHE A 309 28.19 0.46 -7.85
C PHE A 309 29.01 0.52 -6.56
N PRO A 310 28.99 1.65 -5.82
CA PRO A 310 29.83 1.83 -4.64
C PRO A 310 29.46 0.90 -3.48
N PHE A 311 28.24 0.34 -3.49
CA PHE A 311 27.77 -0.63 -2.51
C PHE A 311 28.20 -2.07 -2.84
N MET A 312 28.69 -2.36 -4.06
CA MET A 312 29.15 -3.70 -4.44
C MET A 312 30.60 -3.90 -4.04
N VAL A 313 30.88 -4.97 -3.28
CA VAL A 313 32.22 -5.25 -2.74
C VAL A 313 32.64 -6.70 -2.99
N HIS A 314 33.94 -6.98 -2.93
CA HIS A 314 34.40 -8.38 -2.97
C HIS A 314 34.21 -9.09 -1.63
N ILE A 315 34.49 -8.39 -0.52
CA ILE A 315 34.47 -8.93 0.84
C ILE A 315 33.76 -7.95 1.74
N LEU A 316 32.82 -8.44 2.53
CA LEU A 316 32.14 -7.67 3.57
C LEU A 316 33.07 -7.45 4.75
N ARG A 317 33.20 -6.20 5.21
CA ARG A 317 34.07 -5.84 6.36
C ARG A 317 33.32 -5.74 7.67
N GLU A 318 32.07 -5.27 7.63
CA GLU A 318 31.27 -4.93 8.82
C GLU A 318 30.11 -5.92 9.04
N GLY A 319 30.26 -7.14 8.52
CA GLY A 319 29.21 -8.15 8.55
C GLY A 319 28.17 -7.96 7.45
N ASP A 320 27.09 -8.72 7.57
CA ASP A 320 26.06 -8.81 6.55
C ASP A 320 24.89 -7.87 6.85
N ALA A 321 24.65 -6.92 5.95
CA ALA A 321 23.58 -5.93 6.10
C ALA A 321 22.19 -6.58 6.21
N ILE A 322 21.95 -7.70 5.53
CA ILE A 322 20.65 -8.38 5.58
C ILE A 322 20.46 -9.08 6.93
N ASP A 323 21.51 -9.65 7.51
CA ASP A 323 21.42 -10.21 8.87
C ASP A 323 21.14 -9.12 9.90
N ARG A 324 21.76 -7.93 9.75
CA ARG A 324 21.43 -6.76 10.59
C ARG A 324 19.99 -6.29 10.40
N MET A 325 19.47 -6.26 9.17
CA MET A 325 18.05 -5.94 8.92
C MET A 325 17.14 -6.90 9.69
N MET A 326 17.47 -8.20 9.71
CA MET A 326 16.66 -9.19 10.42
C MET A 326 16.66 -9.00 11.94
N GLU A 327 17.82 -8.64 12.52
CA GLU A 327 17.88 -8.30 13.95
C GLU A 327 17.00 -7.09 14.30
N TYR A 328 16.98 -6.07 13.43
CA TYR A 328 16.12 -4.90 13.61
C TYR A 328 14.64 -5.28 13.48
N ILE A 329 14.31 -6.13 12.52
CA ILE A 329 12.95 -6.63 12.34
C ILE A 329 12.49 -7.43 13.57
N ASP A 330 13.34 -8.28 14.14
CA ASP A 330 13.02 -9.05 15.36
C ASP A 330 12.78 -8.17 16.58
N ARG A 331 13.47 -7.03 16.65
CA ARG A 331 13.28 -6.00 17.68
C ARG A 331 12.03 -5.14 17.44
N GLY A 332 11.31 -5.34 16.34
CA GLY A 332 10.15 -4.52 15.98
C GLY A 332 10.51 -3.15 15.40
N ILE A 333 11.74 -2.97 14.92
CA ILE A 333 12.22 -1.71 14.34
C ILE A 333 11.96 -1.73 12.83
N HIS A 334 11.26 -0.71 12.36
CA HIS A 334 10.94 -0.51 10.95
C HIS A 334 12.18 -0.06 10.19
N ILE A 335 12.31 -0.46 8.93
CA ILE A 335 13.50 -0.20 8.12
C ILE A 335 13.09 0.59 6.89
N VAL A 336 13.85 1.64 6.59
CA VAL A 336 13.82 2.32 5.29
C VAL A 336 15.18 2.11 4.64
N LEU A 337 15.19 1.42 3.50
CA LEU A 337 16.37 1.23 2.66
C LEU A 337 16.43 2.33 1.60
N GLU A 338 17.35 3.26 1.78
CA GLU A 338 17.58 4.38 0.88
C GLU A 338 18.61 4.03 -0.20
N PHE A 339 18.28 4.37 -1.45
CA PHE A 339 19.15 4.21 -2.60
C PHE A 339 20.02 5.45 -2.87
N GLY A 340 19.73 6.59 -2.24
CA GLY A 340 20.49 7.83 -2.37
C GLY A 340 20.57 8.30 -3.82
N ARG A 341 21.79 8.55 -4.35
CA ARG A 341 21.98 8.95 -5.76
C ARG A 341 21.88 7.78 -6.74
N GLN A 342 21.75 6.55 -6.26
CA GLN A 342 21.62 5.36 -7.11
C GLN A 342 20.20 5.26 -7.68
N THR A 343 19.85 6.17 -8.60
CA THR A 343 18.56 6.19 -9.30
C THR A 343 18.46 5.13 -10.40
N SER A 344 19.50 4.30 -10.56
CA SER A 344 19.51 3.25 -11.55
C SER A 344 18.50 2.17 -11.18
N MET A 345 17.53 1.93 -12.07
CA MET A 345 16.60 0.82 -11.95
C MET A 345 17.33 -0.52 -11.78
N LEU A 346 18.50 -0.68 -12.40
CA LEU A 346 19.35 -1.86 -12.25
C LEU A 346 19.80 -2.08 -10.80
N ALA A 347 20.26 -1.03 -10.12
CA ALA A 347 20.67 -1.12 -8.72
C ALA A 347 19.48 -1.42 -7.81
N TYR A 348 18.36 -0.75 -8.06
CA TYR A 348 17.11 -0.97 -7.34
C TYR A 348 16.64 -2.42 -7.40
N LEU A 349 16.50 -2.96 -8.62
CA LEU A 349 16.08 -4.33 -8.85
C LEU A 349 17.06 -5.33 -8.23
N LEU A 350 18.37 -5.15 -8.44
CA LEU A 350 19.40 -6.06 -7.93
C LEU A 350 19.34 -6.17 -6.41
N VAL A 351 19.41 -5.03 -5.71
CA VAL A 351 19.45 -5.00 -4.25
C VAL A 351 18.14 -5.50 -3.65
N ALA A 352 16.99 -5.03 -4.16
CA ALA A 352 15.70 -5.42 -3.64
C ALA A 352 15.45 -6.93 -3.79
N ASN A 353 15.87 -7.54 -4.90
CA ASN A 353 15.73 -8.98 -5.11
C ASN A 353 16.61 -9.79 -4.16
N ILE A 354 17.88 -9.43 -3.99
CA ILE A 354 18.80 -10.11 -3.06
C ILE A 354 18.23 -10.08 -1.64
N ILE A 355 17.75 -8.92 -1.20
CA ILE A 355 17.16 -8.75 0.13
C ILE A 355 15.88 -9.56 0.26
N ALA A 356 14.96 -9.45 -0.70
CA ALA A 356 13.68 -10.15 -0.66
C ALA A 356 13.86 -11.68 -0.62
N ARG A 357 14.78 -12.22 -1.44
CA ARG A 357 15.11 -13.65 -1.45
C ARG A 357 15.63 -14.13 -0.09
N ARG A 358 16.55 -13.40 0.52
CA ARG A 358 17.11 -13.77 1.83
C ARG A 358 16.14 -13.60 2.98
N ILE A 359 15.27 -12.58 2.92
CA ILE A 359 14.16 -12.43 3.87
C ILE A 359 13.20 -13.60 3.73
N HIS A 360 12.84 -13.97 2.50
CA HIS A 360 12.00 -15.13 2.23
C HIS A 360 12.58 -16.41 2.87
N GLU A 361 13.84 -16.74 2.58
CA GLU A 361 14.53 -17.89 3.17
C GLU A 361 14.45 -17.88 4.72
N LYS A 362 14.79 -16.76 5.36
CA LYS A 362 14.79 -16.65 6.83
C LYS A 362 13.38 -16.71 7.45
N TYR A 363 12.37 -16.15 6.78
CA TYR A 363 11.00 -16.18 7.28
C TYR A 363 10.36 -17.56 7.16
N VAL A 364 10.70 -18.31 6.10
CA VAL A 364 10.32 -19.73 5.99
C VAL A 364 10.93 -20.51 7.16
N GLU A 365 12.24 -20.39 7.39
CA GLU A 365 12.93 -21.06 8.51
C GLU A 365 12.31 -20.71 9.88
N LYS A 366 12.03 -19.42 10.13
CA LYS A 366 11.41 -18.97 11.38
C LYS A 366 10.00 -19.51 11.58
N SER A 367 9.20 -19.50 10.53
CA SER A 367 7.83 -20.01 10.59
C SER A 367 7.81 -21.52 10.80
N GLU A 368 8.67 -22.27 10.11
CA GLU A 368 8.82 -23.72 10.33
C GLU A 368 9.25 -24.04 11.77
N LYS A 369 10.19 -23.26 12.31
CA LYS A 369 10.59 -23.36 13.72
C LYS A 369 9.41 -23.09 14.66
N TYR A 370 8.61 -22.07 14.40
CA TYR A 370 7.40 -21.79 15.18
C TYR A 370 6.38 -22.93 15.07
N PHE A 371 6.12 -23.45 13.87
CA PHE A 371 5.20 -24.58 13.69
C PHE A 371 5.65 -25.84 14.42
N ALA A 372 6.95 -26.10 14.48
CA ALA A 372 7.52 -27.23 15.19
C ALA A 372 7.49 -27.06 16.72
N THR A 373 7.75 -25.86 17.23
CA THR A 373 7.90 -25.60 18.66
C THR A 373 6.59 -25.17 19.34
N GLN A 374 5.72 -24.47 18.62
CA GLN A 374 4.51 -23.80 19.11
C GLN A 374 4.75 -22.85 20.29
N ARG A 375 5.98 -22.36 20.45
CA ARG A 375 6.33 -21.42 21.52
C ARG A 375 6.09 -19.99 21.05
N PRO A 376 5.40 -19.15 21.84
CA PRO A 376 5.15 -17.74 21.48
C PRO A 376 6.42 -16.94 21.17
N GLU A 377 7.53 -17.19 21.88
CA GLU A 377 8.82 -16.54 21.59
C GLU A 377 9.45 -16.90 20.23
N ASP A 378 9.02 -18.00 19.60
CA ASP A 378 9.47 -18.38 18.26
C ASP A 378 8.54 -17.84 17.16
N GLU A 379 7.41 -17.21 17.51
CA GLU A 379 6.47 -16.66 16.54
C GLU A 379 7.10 -15.51 15.73
N PRO A 380 7.14 -15.59 14.39
CA PRO A 380 7.69 -14.51 13.58
C PRO A 380 6.85 -13.24 13.70
N ARG A 381 7.50 -12.09 13.79
CA ARG A 381 6.80 -10.81 13.69
C ARG A 381 6.22 -10.65 12.28
N GLN A 382 5.02 -10.09 12.20
CA GLN A 382 4.45 -9.73 10.91
C GLN A 382 5.33 -8.69 10.20
N LEU A 383 5.71 -8.97 8.95
CA LEU A 383 6.52 -8.11 8.10
C LEU A 383 5.74 -7.67 6.87
N VAL A 384 5.79 -6.37 6.58
CA VAL A 384 5.28 -5.77 5.36
C VAL A 384 6.46 -5.24 4.53
N LEU A 385 6.70 -5.85 3.37
CA LEU A 385 7.68 -5.36 2.40
C LEU A 385 7.01 -4.30 1.51
N VAL A 386 7.56 -3.10 1.48
CA VAL A 386 6.97 -1.95 0.78
C VAL A 386 7.77 -1.68 -0.49
N LEU A 387 7.12 -1.82 -1.64
CA LEU A 387 7.77 -1.87 -2.95
C LEU A 387 7.23 -0.77 -3.86
N GLU A 388 8.09 0.16 -4.26
CA GLU A 388 7.78 1.13 -5.30
C GLU A 388 8.03 0.57 -6.70
N GLU A 389 7.27 1.05 -7.69
CA GLU A 389 7.31 0.58 -9.08
C GLU A 389 7.20 -0.96 -9.16
N ALA A 390 6.30 -1.52 -8.35
CA ALA A 390 6.09 -2.95 -8.18
C ALA A 390 5.87 -3.74 -9.48
N HIS A 391 5.34 -3.11 -10.54
CA HIS A 391 5.19 -3.70 -11.88
C HIS A 391 6.52 -4.15 -12.48
N LYS A 392 7.66 -3.63 -12.02
CA LYS A 392 8.98 -4.09 -12.43
C LYS A 392 9.35 -5.46 -11.86
N PHE A 393 8.88 -5.76 -10.65
CA PHE A 393 9.16 -7.02 -9.94
C PHE A 393 8.05 -8.06 -10.13
N LEU A 394 6.82 -7.61 -10.34
CA LEU A 394 5.63 -8.45 -10.38
C LEU A 394 5.03 -8.53 -11.78
N ASN A 395 5.81 -8.26 -12.83
CA ASN A 395 5.37 -8.54 -14.20
C ASN A 395 5.13 -10.04 -14.41
N PRO A 396 4.35 -10.47 -15.42
CA PRO A 396 3.97 -11.88 -15.60
C PRO A 396 5.12 -12.89 -15.68
N VAL A 397 6.30 -12.46 -16.12
CA VAL A 397 7.51 -13.32 -16.18
C VAL A 397 8.16 -13.38 -14.80
N ALA A 398 8.47 -12.22 -14.22
CA ALA A 398 9.13 -12.11 -12.92
C ALA A 398 8.26 -12.66 -11.77
N ALA A 399 6.95 -12.46 -11.78
CA ALA A 399 6.06 -12.97 -10.73
C ALA A 399 6.09 -14.50 -10.59
N LYS A 400 6.46 -15.23 -11.64
CA LYS A 400 6.53 -16.70 -11.64
C LYS A 400 7.85 -17.23 -11.12
N GLN A 401 8.93 -16.47 -11.25
CA GLN A 401 10.30 -16.95 -11.08
C GLN A 401 11.03 -16.32 -9.89
N THR A 402 10.46 -15.30 -9.25
CA THR A 402 11.15 -14.47 -8.27
C THR A 402 10.63 -14.61 -6.85
N ALA A 403 11.48 -14.26 -5.89
CA ALA A 403 11.10 -14.18 -4.47
C ALA A 403 9.91 -13.24 -4.26
N PHE A 404 9.86 -12.06 -4.89
CA PHE A 404 8.69 -11.18 -4.78
C PHE A 404 7.41 -11.82 -5.32
N GLY A 405 7.51 -12.56 -6.42
CA GLY A 405 6.40 -13.33 -6.97
C GLY A 405 5.91 -14.44 -6.04
N GLN A 406 6.83 -15.15 -5.38
CA GLN A 406 6.50 -16.14 -4.34
C GLN A 406 5.92 -15.47 -3.09
N ILE A 407 6.51 -14.35 -2.63
CA ILE A 407 6.02 -13.58 -1.48
C ILE A 407 4.59 -13.10 -1.71
N ALA A 408 4.30 -12.59 -2.92
CA ALA A 408 2.98 -12.13 -3.28
C ALA A 408 1.91 -13.24 -3.21
N ARG A 409 2.28 -14.49 -3.53
CA ARG A 409 1.35 -15.62 -3.67
C ARG A 409 1.23 -16.51 -2.43
N GLU A 410 2.32 -16.70 -1.71
CA GLU A 410 2.45 -17.81 -0.75
C GLU A 410 2.83 -17.35 0.66
N MET A 411 3.52 -16.20 0.79
CA MET A 411 4.12 -15.80 2.07
C MET A 411 3.17 -15.25 3.12
N ARG A 412 1.88 -15.13 2.80
CA ARG A 412 0.83 -14.90 3.80
C ARG A 412 0.88 -15.92 4.95
N LYS A 413 1.22 -17.18 4.65
CA LYS A 413 1.33 -18.25 5.67
C LYS A 413 2.60 -18.14 6.53
N TYR A 414 3.55 -17.34 6.08
CA TYR A 414 4.88 -17.16 6.65
C TYR A 414 5.06 -15.73 7.21
N TYR A 415 3.97 -15.07 7.61
CA TYR A 415 3.98 -13.74 8.25
C TYR A 415 4.59 -12.59 7.43
N VAL A 416 4.74 -12.76 6.10
CA VAL A 416 5.21 -11.70 5.20
C VAL A 416 4.12 -11.31 4.21
N SER A 417 3.86 -10.01 4.09
CA SER A 417 2.96 -9.45 3.07
C SER A 417 3.63 -8.32 2.29
N LEU A 418 3.09 -8.00 1.11
CA LEU A 418 3.56 -6.88 0.30
C LEU A 418 2.65 -5.67 0.45
N LEU A 419 3.24 -4.47 0.47
CA LEU A 419 2.56 -3.23 0.14
C LEU A 419 3.14 -2.73 -1.19
N VAL A 420 2.40 -2.88 -2.28
CA VAL A 420 2.84 -2.47 -3.61
C VAL A 420 2.40 -1.04 -3.91
N ILE A 421 3.30 -0.21 -4.40
CA ILE A 421 3.02 1.15 -4.85
C ILE A 421 3.30 1.21 -6.33
N ASP A 422 2.28 1.51 -7.12
CA ASP A 422 2.44 1.54 -8.57
C ASP A 422 1.52 2.53 -9.29
N GLN A 423 1.95 2.95 -10.46
CA GLN A 423 1.22 3.83 -11.37
C GLN A 423 0.69 3.12 -12.63
N ARG A 424 1.16 1.90 -12.89
CA ARG A 424 0.81 1.00 -13.99
C ARG A 424 0.39 -0.36 -13.44
N PRO A 425 -0.73 -0.45 -12.70
CA PRO A 425 -1.24 -1.72 -12.18
C PRO A 425 -1.45 -2.78 -13.28
N SER A 426 -1.69 -2.39 -14.54
CA SER A 426 -1.78 -3.32 -15.67
C SER A 426 -0.48 -4.06 -16.01
N GLY A 427 0.67 -3.57 -15.51
CA GLY A 427 1.95 -4.24 -15.64
C GLY A 427 2.21 -5.33 -14.59
N ILE A 428 1.35 -5.45 -13.59
CA ILE A 428 1.41 -6.49 -12.55
C ILE A 428 0.66 -7.72 -13.04
N ASP A 429 1.21 -8.90 -12.76
CA ASP A 429 0.60 -10.19 -13.06
C ASP A 429 -0.84 -10.30 -12.50
N GLU A 430 -1.74 -10.83 -13.32
CA GLU A 430 -3.18 -10.87 -13.01
C GLU A 430 -3.49 -11.73 -11.78
N GLU A 431 -2.76 -12.84 -11.59
CA GLU A 431 -2.91 -13.70 -10.42
C GLU A 431 -2.51 -12.93 -9.17
N VAL A 432 -1.35 -12.26 -9.20
CA VAL A 432 -0.88 -11.42 -8.09
C VAL A 432 -1.88 -10.30 -7.78
N MET A 433 -2.35 -9.57 -8.80
CA MET A 433 -3.33 -8.49 -8.66
C MET A 433 -4.66 -8.97 -8.05
N SER A 434 -5.11 -10.18 -8.40
CA SER A 434 -6.31 -10.79 -7.84
C SER A 434 -6.16 -11.14 -6.35
N GLN A 435 -4.94 -11.44 -5.91
CA GLN A 435 -4.62 -11.79 -4.52
C GLN A 435 -4.39 -10.57 -3.62
N ILE A 436 -4.15 -9.38 -4.21
CA ILE A 436 -4.09 -8.13 -3.45
C ILE A 436 -5.41 -7.89 -2.73
N GLY A 437 -5.34 -7.96 -1.40
CA GLY A 437 -6.46 -7.91 -0.47
C GLY A 437 -7.12 -6.55 -0.41
N THR A 438 -6.36 -5.50 -0.10
CA THR A 438 -6.86 -4.11 -0.06
C THR A 438 -6.20 -3.28 -1.14
N LYS A 439 -7.00 -2.51 -1.88
CA LYS A 439 -6.54 -1.60 -2.92
C LYS A 439 -6.97 -0.18 -2.56
N ILE A 440 -6.01 0.73 -2.44
CA ILE A 440 -6.21 2.17 -2.25
C ILE A 440 -5.88 2.84 -3.58
N VAL A 441 -6.90 3.26 -4.29
CA VAL A 441 -6.78 3.69 -5.69
C VAL A 441 -7.08 5.18 -5.78
N ALA A 442 -6.04 5.98 -6.02
CA ALA A 442 -6.17 7.36 -6.47
C ALA A 442 -6.50 7.41 -7.98
N LEU A 443 -6.69 8.60 -8.52
CA LEU A 443 -7.06 8.78 -9.92
C LEU A 443 -6.11 8.04 -10.89
N LEU A 444 -6.71 7.22 -11.75
CA LEU A 444 -6.08 6.51 -12.86
C LEU A 444 -6.76 6.95 -14.17
N ASN A 445 -5.97 7.12 -15.23
CA ASN A 445 -6.46 7.58 -16.53
C ASN A 445 -6.51 6.47 -17.59
N ASP A 446 -5.63 5.45 -17.49
CA ASP A 446 -5.54 4.37 -18.47
C ASP A 446 -6.59 3.29 -18.18
N GLU A 447 -7.30 2.87 -19.22
CA GLU A 447 -8.40 1.91 -19.09
C GLU A 447 -7.93 0.53 -18.63
N ARG A 448 -6.74 0.08 -19.08
CA ARG A 448 -6.19 -1.21 -18.67
C ARG A 448 -5.78 -1.17 -17.20
N ASP A 449 -5.25 -0.02 -16.75
CA ASP A 449 -4.91 0.17 -15.34
C ASP A 449 -6.16 0.18 -14.44
N ILE A 450 -7.24 0.84 -14.88
CA ILE A 450 -8.52 0.83 -14.15
C ILE A 450 -9.10 -0.60 -14.09
N GLN A 451 -9.04 -1.35 -15.19
CA GLN A 451 -9.49 -2.72 -15.21
C GLN A 451 -8.67 -3.60 -14.26
N ALA A 452 -7.35 -3.47 -14.27
CA ALA A 452 -6.46 -4.24 -13.42
C ALA A 452 -6.75 -4.06 -11.92
N VAL A 453 -6.93 -2.81 -11.46
CA VAL A 453 -7.23 -2.56 -10.03
C VAL A 453 -8.63 -3.02 -9.62
N LEU A 454 -9.55 -3.16 -10.56
CA LEU A 454 -10.91 -3.66 -10.32
C LEU A 454 -11.03 -5.18 -10.51
N THR A 455 -9.94 -5.87 -10.88
CA THR A 455 -9.89 -7.33 -10.98
C THR A 455 -10.24 -7.97 -9.64
N GLY A 456 -11.14 -8.95 -9.68
CA GLY A 456 -11.63 -9.68 -8.51
C GLY A 456 -12.65 -8.92 -7.64
N VAL A 457 -13.12 -7.75 -8.08
CA VAL A 457 -14.07 -6.92 -7.32
C VAL A 457 -15.49 -7.05 -7.90
N SER A 458 -16.48 -7.27 -7.02
CA SER A 458 -17.89 -7.25 -7.42
C SER A 458 -18.34 -5.84 -7.83
N ASN A 459 -19.17 -5.73 -8.87
CA ASN A 459 -19.69 -4.43 -9.38
C ASN A 459 -18.58 -3.49 -9.88
N SER A 460 -17.63 -4.03 -10.65
CA SER A 460 -16.53 -3.27 -11.27
C SER A 460 -17.01 -2.09 -12.13
N SER A 461 -18.11 -2.24 -12.88
CA SER A 461 -18.65 -1.16 -13.73
C SER A 461 -19.01 0.11 -12.96
N GLY A 462 -19.67 -0.04 -11.80
CA GLY A 462 -20.02 1.11 -10.95
C GLY A 462 -18.79 1.75 -10.31
N LEU A 463 -17.82 0.94 -9.87
CA LEU A 463 -16.57 1.46 -9.28
C LEU A 463 -15.70 2.17 -10.32
N ARG A 464 -15.75 1.75 -11.59
CA ARG A 464 -15.08 2.44 -12.69
C ARG A 464 -15.60 3.87 -12.88
N SER A 465 -16.91 4.07 -12.84
CA SER A 465 -17.50 5.43 -12.90
C SER A 465 -17.05 6.28 -11.70
N VAL A 466 -16.95 5.68 -10.51
CA VAL A 466 -16.47 6.36 -9.31
C VAL A 466 -15.00 6.79 -9.47
N LEU A 467 -14.12 5.89 -9.92
CA LEU A 467 -12.71 6.20 -10.16
C LEU A 467 -12.52 7.34 -11.16
N ALA A 468 -13.32 7.37 -12.23
CA ALA A 468 -13.28 8.43 -13.23
C ALA A 468 -13.74 9.81 -12.70
N SER A 469 -14.52 9.83 -11.62
CA SER A 469 -15.01 11.05 -10.98
C SER A 469 -14.12 11.58 -9.85
N LEU A 470 -13.07 10.83 -9.46
CA LEU A 470 -12.17 11.25 -8.39
C LEU A 470 -11.39 12.49 -8.77
N ASP A 471 -11.23 13.39 -7.80
CA ASP A 471 -10.33 14.52 -7.97
C ASP A 471 -8.86 14.04 -8.06
N SER A 472 -8.07 14.83 -8.75
CA SER A 472 -6.66 14.55 -9.04
C SER A 472 -5.79 14.48 -7.78
N LYS A 473 -6.22 15.10 -6.67
CA LYS A 473 -5.49 15.13 -5.40
C LYS A 473 -6.42 14.82 -4.24
N GLN A 474 -5.84 14.19 -3.21
CA GLN A 474 -6.47 13.92 -1.92
C GLN A 474 -7.75 13.08 -1.96
N GLN A 475 -8.15 12.51 -3.11
CA GLN A 475 -9.30 11.61 -3.17
C GLN A 475 -8.84 10.22 -3.61
N VAL A 476 -9.30 9.20 -2.88
CA VAL A 476 -9.01 7.81 -3.19
C VAL A 476 -10.23 6.93 -2.99
N LEU A 477 -10.35 5.92 -3.83
CA LEU A 477 -11.25 4.79 -3.62
C LEU A 477 -10.50 3.73 -2.80
N VAL A 478 -11.00 3.41 -1.62
CA VAL A 478 -10.52 2.31 -0.79
C VAL A 478 -11.47 1.13 -0.97
N LEU A 479 -10.94 -0.04 -1.30
CA LEU A 479 -11.71 -1.27 -1.45
C LEU A 479 -10.90 -2.49 -1.00
N GLY A 480 -11.60 -3.59 -0.69
CA GLY A 480 -10.97 -4.87 -0.39
C GLY A 480 -11.04 -5.24 1.10
N HIS A 481 -10.10 -6.07 1.56
CA HIS A 481 -10.23 -6.83 2.81
C HIS A 481 -10.17 -5.98 4.09
N ALA A 482 -9.46 -4.85 4.10
CA ALA A 482 -9.34 -3.97 5.27
C ALA A 482 -10.54 -3.02 5.49
N VAL A 483 -11.51 -3.00 4.57
CA VAL A 483 -12.74 -2.21 4.69
C VAL A 483 -13.98 -3.08 4.44
N PRO A 484 -15.10 -2.85 5.12
CA PRO A 484 -16.31 -3.67 4.95
C PRO A 484 -17.01 -3.47 3.60
N MET A 485 -16.81 -2.31 2.97
CA MET A 485 -17.35 -1.97 1.66
C MET A 485 -16.43 -0.95 0.95
N PRO A 486 -16.48 -0.85 -0.39
CA PRO A 486 -15.78 0.20 -1.11
C PRO A 486 -16.25 1.60 -0.69
N VAL A 487 -15.31 2.52 -0.51
CA VAL A 487 -15.59 3.89 -0.06
C VAL A 487 -14.63 4.88 -0.70
N VAL A 488 -15.16 6.03 -1.13
CA VAL A 488 -14.35 7.17 -1.55
C VAL A 488 -14.05 8.03 -0.33
N VAL A 489 -12.79 8.30 -0.10
CA VAL A 489 -12.33 9.15 0.99
C VAL A 489 -11.48 10.29 0.46
N ARG A 490 -11.74 11.48 1.02
CA ARG A 490 -10.76 12.56 1.07
C ARG A 490 -9.71 12.19 2.13
N THR A 491 -8.49 12.00 1.68
CA THR A 491 -7.36 11.52 2.47
C THR A 491 -7.00 12.54 3.54
N ARG A 492 -6.60 12.06 4.70
CA ARG A 492 -6.10 12.89 5.79
C ARG A 492 -4.86 13.69 5.36
N ASP A 493 -4.78 14.95 5.78
CA ASP A 493 -3.58 15.77 5.56
C ASP A 493 -2.37 15.24 6.33
N TYR A 494 -1.22 15.28 5.68
CA TYR A 494 0.06 14.91 6.28
C TYR A 494 0.80 16.21 6.69
N ASP A 495 0.34 16.79 7.78
CA ASP A 495 0.72 18.13 8.27
C ASP A 495 1.08 18.15 9.76
N GLU A 496 1.27 19.34 10.34
CA GLU A 496 1.60 19.47 11.77
C GLU A 496 0.49 18.94 12.71
N LYS A 497 -0.78 18.93 12.27
CA LYS A 497 -1.86 18.31 13.05
C LYS A 497 -1.64 16.79 13.07
N PHE A 498 -1.42 16.17 11.91
CA PHE A 498 -1.07 14.77 11.82
C PHE A 498 0.16 14.41 12.66
N TYR A 499 1.25 15.18 12.53
CA TYR A 499 2.49 14.92 13.27
C TYR A 499 2.27 14.89 14.77
N ARG A 500 1.51 15.85 15.31
CA ARG A 500 1.19 15.89 16.74
C ARG A 500 0.35 14.68 17.17
N GLU A 501 -0.59 14.24 16.36
CA GLU A 501 -1.45 13.12 16.71
C GLU A 501 -0.69 11.78 16.73
N VAL A 502 0.19 11.56 15.75
CA VAL A 502 1.01 10.33 15.73
C VAL A 502 2.15 10.34 16.75
N THR A 503 2.67 11.51 17.14
CA THR A 503 3.76 11.62 18.14
C THR A 503 3.29 11.77 19.59
N ARG A 504 2.12 12.36 19.87
CA ARG A 504 1.62 12.51 21.26
C ARG A 504 1.37 11.18 21.96
N THR A 505 0.94 10.17 21.22
CA THR A 505 0.72 8.82 21.75
C THR A 505 2.07 8.17 22.10
N GLN A 506 3.13 8.47 21.34
CA GLN A 506 4.49 7.95 21.58
C GLN A 506 5.05 8.38 22.94
N VAL A 507 4.93 9.67 23.27
CA VAL A 507 5.41 10.21 24.55
C VAL A 507 4.62 9.62 25.73
N ALA A 508 3.32 9.42 25.57
CA ALA A 508 2.48 8.78 26.58
C ALA A 508 2.84 7.30 26.77
N GLU A 509 3.02 6.53 25.69
CA GLU A 509 3.44 5.12 25.74
C GLU A 509 4.85 4.94 26.32
N ASP A 510 5.79 5.84 25.99
CA ASP A 510 7.16 5.79 26.51
C ASP A 510 7.20 6.14 28.01
N LEU A 511 6.39 7.11 28.45
CA LEU A 511 6.18 7.43 29.88
C LEU A 511 5.51 6.27 30.64
N GLU A 512 4.49 5.62 30.06
CA GLU A 512 3.83 4.47 30.67
C GLU A 512 4.79 3.27 30.82
N LYS A 513 5.62 3.00 29.80
CA LYS A 513 6.66 1.96 29.88
C LYS A 513 7.75 2.30 30.89
N GLU A 514 8.19 3.55 30.97
CA GLU A 514 9.15 3.99 32.00
C GLU A 514 8.55 3.87 33.41
N ILE A 515 7.27 4.19 33.59
CA ILE A 515 6.56 4.00 34.85
C ILE A 515 6.43 2.50 35.18
N GLU A 516 6.09 1.64 34.23
CA GLU A 516 6.05 0.18 34.43
C GLU A 516 7.42 -0.38 34.82
N ILE A 517 8.50 0.10 34.22
CA ILE A 517 9.88 -0.30 34.57
C ILE A 517 10.28 0.22 35.95
N LEU A 518 9.84 1.42 36.34
CA LEU A 518 10.15 2.04 37.64
C LEU A 518 9.34 1.45 38.80
N TYR A 519 8.15 0.91 38.54
CA TYR A 519 7.21 0.43 39.57
C TYR A 519 6.89 -1.08 39.47
N GLY A 520 7.49 -1.79 38.51
CA GLY A 520 7.23 -3.20 38.20
C GLY A 520 8.31 -4.19 38.65
N GLU A 521 8.68 -4.18 39.94
CA GLU A 521 9.06 -5.38 40.70
C GLU A 521 8.63 -5.15 42.16
N GLY A 522 7.43 -5.62 42.50
CA GLY A 522 6.83 -5.43 43.81
C GLY A 522 5.49 -6.14 43.92
N GLY A 523 5.50 -7.46 43.77
CA GLY A 523 4.36 -8.35 43.99
C GLY A 523 4.81 -9.76 44.26
#